data_AF-A0A7K3J183-F1
#
_entry.id   AF-A0A7K3J183-F1
#
_cell.length_a   1.000
_cell.length_b   1.000
_cell.length_c   1.000
_cell.angle_alpha   90.00
_cell.angle_beta   90.00
_cell.angle_gamma   90.00
#
_symmetry.space_group_name_H-M   'P 1'
#
loop_
_entity.id
_entity.type
_entity.pdbx_description
1 polymer ?
#
loop_
_entity_poly.entity_id
_entity_poly.type
_entity_poly.pdbx_seq_one_letter_code
_entity_poly.pdbx_strand_id
1 'polypeptide(L)'
;VRYFAGHPLRSNFLNSLQVVGFGDIGSAWTGKYPWSGQNAYDSEIIKNGPVTVTLESHRPPIITGFGAGLRAQLAGYFIRADWAWGIEDHYILPRVFYLSFSLDF
;
A
#
# COMPACT_ATOMS: atom_id res chain seq x y z
N VAL A 1 -6.34 22.97 0.09
CA VAL A 1 -7.33 24.08 0.18
C VAL A 1 -6.71 25.46 -0.04
N ARG A 2 -5.57 25.78 0.59
CA ARG A 2 -4.82 27.02 0.37
C ARG A 2 -4.64 27.41 -1.11
N TYR A 3 -4.32 26.44 -1.98
CA TYR A 3 -4.12 26.70 -3.41
C TYR A 3 -5.36 27.23 -4.14
N PHE A 4 -6.57 26.93 -3.65
CA PHE A 4 -7.82 27.48 -4.20
C PHE A 4 -8.22 28.81 -3.55
N ALA A 5 -7.78 29.08 -2.32
CA ALA A 5 -8.11 30.31 -1.58
C ALA A 5 -7.23 31.52 -1.96
N GLY A 6 -6.06 31.29 -2.59
CA GLY A 6 -5.17 32.37 -3.05
C GLY A 6 -4.42 33.12 -1.94
N HIS A 7 -4.70 32.85 -0.67
CA HIS A 7 -4.01 33.41 0.49
C HIS A 7 -3.88 32.37 1.63
N PRO A 8 -2.93 32.56 2.57
CA PRO A 8 -2.86 31.73 3.78
C PRO A 8 -4.15 31.84 4.58
N LEU A 9 -4.66 30.69 5.04
CA LEU A 9 -5.84 30.63 5.91
C LEU A 9 -5.42 30.75 7.38
N ARG A 10 -6.32 31.18 8.27
CA ARG A 10 -6.03 31.26 9.72
C ARG A 10 -5.86 29.87 10.37
N SER A 11 -6.38 28.81 9.73
CA SER A 11 -6.31 27.43 10.21
C SER A 11 -5.13 26.67 9.60
N ASN A 12 -4.22 26.18 10.44
CA ASN A 12 -3.10 25.31 10.02
C ASN A 12 -3.60 24.00 9.39
N PHE A 13 -4.72 23.46 9.86
CA PHE A 13 -5.36 22.30 9.27
C PHE A 13 -5.75 22.57 7.80
N LEU A 14 -6.46 23.66 7.52
CA LEU A 14 -6.87 23.98 6.15
C LEU A 14 -5.70 24.34 5.23
N ASN A 15 -4.62 24.90 5.80
CA ASN A 15 -3.40 25.17 5.04
C ASN A 15 -2.65 23.90 4.65
N SER A 16 -2.69 22.86 5.49
CA SER A 16 -1.97 21.60 5.31
C SER A 16 -2.82 20.48 4.70
N LEU A 17 -4.15 20.62 4.66
CA LEU A 17 -5.05 19.61 4.11
C LEU A 17 -4.79 19.38 2.61
N GLN A 18 -4.41 18.15 2.30
CA GLN A 18 -4.12 17.62 0.97
C GLN A 18 -5.01 16.42 0.68
N VAL A 19 -5.54 16.36 -0.53
CA VAL A 19 -6.09 15.14 -1.13
C VAL A 19 -5.04 14.63 -2.10
N VAL A 20 -4.68 13.36 -1.98
CA VAL A 20 -3.62 12.75 -2.80
C VAL A 20 -4.12 11.47 -3.45
N GLY A 21 -3.66 11.23 -4.67
CA GLY A 21 -3.66 9.90 -5.30
C GLY A 21 -2.23 9.38 -5.30
N PHE A 22 -2.06 8.07 -5.16
CA PHE A 22 -0.76 7.42 -5.19
C PHE A 22 -0.81 6.08 -5.93
N GLY A 23 0.35 5.65 -6.41
CA GLY A 23 0.58 4.37 -7.06
C GLY A 23 1.94 3.83 -6.64
N ASP A 24 1.97 2.56 -6.27
CA ASP A 24 3.14 1.88 -5.72
C ASP A 24 3.46 0.65 -6.59
N ILE A 25 4.76 0.37 -6.72
CA ILE A 25 5.27 -0.83 -7.37
C ILE A 25 6.39 -1.39 -6.52
N GLY A 26 6.35 -2.70 -6.26
CA GLY A 26 7.29 -3.37 -5.37
C GLY A 26 7.52 -4.81 -5.79
N SER A 27 8.61 -5.38 -5.28
CA SER A 27 8.92 -6.79 -5.45
C SER A 27 9.71 -7.28 -4.25
N ALA A 28 9.42 -8.51 -3.81
CA ALA A 28 10.19 -9.22 -2.80
C ALA A 28 10.35 -10.67 -3.24
N TRP A 29 11.56 -11.21 -3.14
CA TRP A 29 11.86 -12.58 -3.55
C TRP A 29 12.91 -13.23 -2.66
N THR A 30 12.93 -14.56 -2.69
CA THR A 30 14.01 -15.39 -2.15
C THR A 30 14.79 -16.01 -3.30
N GLY A 31 16.11 -16.20 -3.13
CA GLY A 31 17.00 -16.73 -4.16
C GLY A 31 17.83 -15.65 -4.87
N LYS A 32 18.58 -16.07 -5.90
CA LYS A 32 19.54 -15.19 -6.61
C LYS A 32 18.88 -14.08 -7.43
N TYR A 33 17.67 -14.30 -7.94
CA TYR A 33 16.91 -13.35 -8.74
C TYR A 33 15.39 -13.61 -8.62
N PRO A 34 14.54 -12.63 -8.97
CA PRO A 34 13.09 -12.67 -8.69
C PRO A 34 12.32 -13.82 -9.36
N TRP A 35 12.82 -14.35 -10.47
CA TRP A 35 12.21 -15.46 -11.23
C TRP A 35 12.89 -16.81 -10.99
N SER A 36 13.65 -16.95 -9.90
CA SER A 36 14.40 -18.18 -9.61
C SER A 36 13.55 -19.38 -9.18
N GLY A 37 12.22 -19.21 -9.06
CA GLY A 37 11.27 -20.25 -8.63
C GLY A 37 11.41 -20.66 -7.16
N GLN A 38 12.23 -19.93 -6.39
CA GLN A 38 12.50 -20.19 -4.97
C GLN A 38 11.70 -19.27 -4.05
N ASN A 39 10.75 -18.50 -4.59
CA ASN A 39 10.01 -17.54 -3.79
C ASN A 39 8.99 -18.30 -2.92
N ALA A 40 9.04 -18.11 -1.60
CA ALA A 40 8.09 -18.74 -0.68
C ALA A 40 6.64 -18.34 -0.98
N TYR A 41 6.45 -17.16 -1.59
CA TYR A 41 5.16 -16.66 -2.06
C TYR A 41 4.59 -17.44 -3.26
N ASP A 42 5.39 -18.26 -3.94
CA ASP A 42 4.94 -19.07 -5.09
C ASP A 42 4.31 -20.40 -4.68
N SER A 43 4.52 -20.88 -3.45
CA SER A 43 4.07 -22.20 -3.02
C SER A 43 3.08 -22.14 -1.86
N GLU A 44 1.93 -22.78 -2.00
CA GLU A 44 0.97 -22.99 -0.91
C GLU A 44 0.83 -24.49 -0.63
N ILE A 45 1.04 -24.89 0.62
CA ILE A 45 0.90 -26.30 1.03
C ILE A 45 -0.44 -26.47 1.72
N ILE A 46 -1.39 -27.11 1.03
CA ILE A 46 -2.70 -27.44 1.57
C ILE A 46 -2.67 -28.88 2.06
N LYS A 47 -2.95 -29.08 3.35
CA LYS A 47 -3.05 -30.40 3.97
C LYS A 47 -4.50 -30.70 4.33
N ASN A 48 -5.01 -31.84 3.85
CA ASN A 48 -6.34 -32.34 4.20
C ASN A 48 -6.27 -33.85 4.47
N GLY A 49 -6.29 -34.23 5.76
CA GLY A 49 -6.14 -35.62 6.18
C GLY A 49 -4.80 -36.22 5.72
N PRO A 50 -4.78 -37.41 5.09
CA PRO A 50 -3.56 -38.03 4.60
C PRO A 50 -3.04 -37.40 3.28
N VAL A 51 -3.77 -36.44 2.70
CA VAL A 51 -3.41 -35.82 1.42
C VAL A 51 -2.72 -34.48 1.67
N THR A 52 -1.54 -34.30 1.06
CA THR A 52 -0.83 -33.02 0.97
C THR A 52 -0.78 -32.60 -0.49
N VAL A 53 -1.25 -31.39 -0.78
CA VAL A 53 -1.17 -30.76 -2.10
C VAL A 53 -0.25 -29.55 -1.99
N THR A 54 0.77 -29.49 -2.84
CA THR A 54 1.60 -28.30 -3.02
C THR A 54 1.14 -27.60 -4.28
N LEU A 55 0.64 -26.37 -4.13
CA LEU A 55 0.24 -25.50 -5.23
C LEU A 55 1.39 -24.57 -5.57
N GLU A 56 1.97 -24.72 -6.77
CA GLU A 56 3.00 -23.81 -7.30
C GLU A 56 2.35 -22.78 -8.23
N SER A 57 2.10 -21.58 -7.71
CA SER A 57 1.34 -20.52 -8.36
C SER A 57 2.13 -19.69 -9.36
N HIS A 58 3.48 -19.80 -9.40
CA HIS A 58 4.36 -19.08 -10.33
C HIS A 58 4.01 -17.58 -10.48
N ARG A 59 3.77 -16.90 -9.35
CA ARG A 59 3.22 -15.55 -9.38
C ARG A 59 4.30 -14.59 -9.89
N PRO A 60 3.91 -13.54 -10.65
CA PRO A 60 4.87 -12.52 -11.02
C PRO A 60 5.45 -11.89 -9.74
N PRO A 61 6.78 -11.70 -9.64
CA PRO A 61 7.41 -11.22 -8.42
C PRO A 61 7.11 -9.74 -8.14
N ILE A 62 6.52 -9.04 -9.11
CA ILE A 62 6.14 -7.64 -9.03
C ILE A 62 4.70 -7.55 -8.55
N ILE A 63 4.50 -6.83 -7.46
CA ILE A 63 3.20 -6.40 -6.97
C ILE A 63 3.04 -4.91 -7.22
N THR A 64 1.82 -4.48 -7.48
CA THR A 64 1.50 -3.06 -7.64
C THR A 64 0.34 -2.70 -6.73
N GLY A 65 0.13 -1.41 -6.52
CA GLY A 65 -1.01 -0.92 -5.78
C GLY A 65 -1.29 0.51 -6.14
N PHE A 66 -2.50 0.96 -5.82
CA PHE A 66 -2.88 2.36 -5.96
C PHE A 66 -3.82 2.74 -4.83
N GLY A 67 -3.96 4.04 -4.62
CA GLY A 67 -4.86 4.51 -3.59
C GLY A 67 -5.07 6.00 -3.58
N ALA A 68 -5.88 6.42 -2.63
CA ALA A 68 -6.17 7.81 -2.38
C ALA A 68 -6.18 8.07 -0.88
N GLY A 69 -5.79 9.28 -0.51
CA GLY A 69 -5.65 9.63 0.90
C GLY A 69 -5.84 11.10 1.20
N LEU A 70 -6.02 11.34 2.49
CA LEU A 70 -6.09 12.67 3.09
C LEU A 70 -4.90 12.85 4.01
N ARG A 71 -4.23 14.00 3.88
CA ARG A 71 -3.08 14.35 4.71
C ARG A 71 -3.28 15.73 5.29
N ALA A 72 -3.02 15.91 6.57
CA ALA A 72 -3.14 17.22 7.21
C ALA A 72 -2.32 17.28 8.51
N GLN A 73 -1.95 18.49 8.91
CA GLN A 73 -1.44 18.76 10.23
C GLN A 73 -2.62 18.99 11.20
N LEU A 74 -2.68 18.19 12.25
CA LEU A 74 -3.71 18.28 13.29
C LEU A 74 -3.05 18.07 14.66
N ALA A 75 -3.31 18.99 15.59
CA ALA A 75 -2.79 18.94 16.97
C ALA A 75 -1.26 18.72 17.08
N GLY A 76 -0.47 19.26 16.14
CA GLY A 76 0.99 19.12 16.10
C GLY A 76 1.51 17.87 15.41
N TYR A 77 0.64 16.95 14.98
CA TYR A 77 0.99 15.76 14.20
C TYR A 77 0.67 15.95 12.73
N PHE A 78 1.51 15.38 11.87
CA PHE A 78 1.15 15.17 10.47
C PHE A 78 0.45 13.82 10.34
N ILE A 79 -0.84 13.86 10.04
CA ILE A 79 -1.72 12.68 9.94
C ILE A 79 -1.90 12.32 8.47
N ARG A 80 -1.86 11.03 8.15
CA ARG A 80 -2.21 10.48 6.83
C ARG A 80 -3.26 9.39 7.01
N ALA A 81 -4.36 9.51 6.28
CA ALA A 81 -5.43 8.54 6.22
C ALA A 81 -5.58 8.10 4.76
N ASP A 82 -5.14 6.89 4.45
CA ASP A 82 -4.98 6.38 3.09
C ASP A 82 -5.82 5.10 2.90
N TRP A 83 -6.60 5.04 1.82
CA TRP A 83 -7.19 3.79 1.33
C TRP A 83 -6.38 3.30 0.14
N ALA A 84 -5.88 2.07 0.23
CA ALA A 84 -5.09 1.45 -0.82
C ALA A 84 -5.74 0.16 -1.33
N TRP A 85 -5.56 -0.11 -2.61
CA TRP A 85 -5.92 -1.34 -3.29
C TRP A 85 -4.64 -1.97 -3.83
N GLY A 86 -4.33 -3.18 -3.35
CA GLY A 86 -3.27 -3.99 -3.92
C GLY A 86 -3.73 -4.59 -5.25
N ILE A 87 -2.79 -4.80 -6.15
CA ILE A 87 -2.97 -5.52 -7.41
C ILE A 87 -1.95 -6.65 -7.41
N GLU A 88 -2.46 -7.88 -7.35
CA GLU A 88 -1.66 -9.11 -7.41
C GLU A 88 -2.25 -10.00 -8.51
N ASP A 89 -1.37 -10.52 -9.38
CA ASP A 89 -1.76 -11.40 -10.50
C ASP A 89 -2.97 -10.89 -11.32
N HIS A 90 -2.98 -9.59 -11.64
CA HIS A 90 -4.07 -8.90 -12.36
C HIS A 90 -5.41 -8.79 -11.60
N TYR A 91 -5.46 -9.21 -10.34
CA TYR A 91 -6.63 -9.05 -9.48
C TYR A 91 -6.46 -7.87 -8.53
N ILE A 92 -7.51 -7.05 -8.41
CA ILE A 92 -7.60 -6.02 -7.40
C ILE A 92 -7.99 -6.68 -6.08
N LEU A 93 -7.14 -6.52 -5.07
CA LEU A 93 -7.36 -7.02 -3.72
C LEU A 93 -8.34 -6.14 -2.94
N PRO A 94 -8.95 -6.68 -1.86
CA PRO A 94 -9.73 -5.87 -0.94
C PRO A 94 -8.94 -4.66 -0.43
N ARG A 95 -9.63 -3.51 -0.33
CA ARG A 95 -9.01 -2.28 0.13
C ARG A 95 -8.52 -2.38 1.57
N VAL A 96 -7.37 -1.77 1.84
CA VAL A 96 -6.81 -1.63 3.18
C VAL A 96 -6.80 -0.16 3.57
N PHE A 97 -7.17 0.13 4.81
CA PHE A 97 -7.11 1.48 5.37
C PHE A 97 -5.85 1.63 6.23
N TYR A 98 -5.06 2.67 5.97
CA TYR A 98 -3.87 3.01 6.72
C TYR A 98 -4.07 4.36 7.40
N LEU A 99 -3.73 4.39 8.70
CA LEU A 99 -3.67 5.61 9.48
C LEU A 99 -2.27 5.75 10.06
N SER A 100 -1.60 6.86 9.76
CA SER A 100 -0.25 7.14 10.27
C SER A 100 -0.15 8.54 10.86
N PHE A 101 0.72 8.65 11.87
CA PHE A 101 1.04 9.89 12.57
C PHE A 101 2.55 10.07 12.53
N SER A 102 3.02 11.22 12.06
CA SER A 102 4.43 11.61 12.17
C SER A 102 4.55 12.91 12.95
N LEU A 103 5.51 12.96 13.86
CA LEU A 103 6.02 14.20 14.43
C LEU A 103 6.94 14.80 13.36
N ASP A 104 6.72 16.06 12.99
CA ASP A 104 7.52 16.79 12.00
C ASP A 104 9.01 16.80 12.41
N PHE A 105 9.95 16.61 11.47
CA PHE A 105 11.40 16.68 11.70
C PHE A 105 12.03 17.85 10.95
#